data_AF-A0A7K1TF48-F1
#
_entry.id   AF-A0A7K1TF48-F1
#
_cell.length_a   1.000
_cell.length_b   1.000
_cell.length_c   1.000
_cell.angle_alpha   90.00
_cell.angle_beta   90.00
_cell.angle_gamma   90.00
#
_symmetry.space_group_name_H-M   'P 1'
#
loop_
_entity.id
_entity.type
_entity.pdbx_description
1 polymer ?
#
loop_
_entity_poly.entity_id
_entity_poly.type
_entity_poly.pdbx_seq_one_letter_code
_entity_poly.pdbx_strand_id
1 'polypeptide(L)'
;MSTLSTFGAPPAAASSPYAAVFIDFENVYYFLKNHYLDPQDPHDYALDLVRSLRDTLKRELGLDSLVLYAYADFDRLPSGPQGPLYLMGVDTRNVLGTDHKNAADMQLCIDALEVLYTRPDIGTFVLVAGDRDYIPVLQHLRRQARQVKVVGFRESVSGDLLLMLGQEHFLDARALLPAERLQALEEHRAGRLQLAEDKRRLREQGTAGVQSAAARQATQDMASSPTPLATFEAAAPDKEAPTAAGASFLLARPADQLPDATPTFAPTRRVTRPDERRCLEFLLEQVQRYSSNIAVPEIWVSPFLRRLTDVLPELPDWERRQLLSHLRDAGAVRIEKREGEPHPFSVIIINYQHPDVRELNPGEEK
;
A
#
# COMPACT_ATOMS: atom_id res chain seq x y z
N MET A 1 -54.27 56.05 -0.05
CA MET A 1 -54.24 54.71 0.57
C MET A 1 -53.16 53.92 -0.14
N SER A 2 -52.04 53.64 0.53
CA SER A 2 -50.91 52.92 -0.08
C SER A 2 -50.89 51.49 0.44
N THR A 3 -51.37 50.55 -0.36
CA THR A 3 -51.26 49.12 -0.08
C THR A 3 -49.87 48.64 -0.50
N LEU A 4 -48.96 48.51 0.47
CA LEU A 4 -47.68 47.82 0.25
C LEU A 4 -47.99 46.37 -0.13
N SER A 5 -47.58 45.99 -1.34
CA SER A 5 -47.66 44.60 -1.78
C SER A 5 -46.57 43.81 -1.03
N THR A 6 -46.99 42.94 -0.12
CA THR A 6 -46.08 42.02 0.56
C THR A 6 -45.51 41.07 -0.48
N PHE A 7 -44.23 41.26 -0.84
CA PHE A 7 -43.47 40.21 -1.52
C PHE A 7 -43.41 39.00 -0.60
N GLY A 8 -44.23 37.99 -0.90
CA GLY A 8 -44.11 36.69 -0.27
C GLY A 8 -42.69 36.17 -0.51
N ALA A 9 -42.05 35.67 0.56
CA ALA A 9 -40.77 35.00 0.40
C ALA A 9 -40.90 33.91 -0.67
N PRO A 10 -39.92 33.75 -1.58
CA PRO A 10 -39.97 32.67 -2.55
C PRO A 10 -40.11 31.35 -1.78
N PRO A 11 -40.98 30.42 -2.23
CA PRO A 11 -41.07 29.12 -1.58
C PRO A 11 -39.69 28.50 -1.57
N ALA A 12 -39.25 28.01 -0.40
CA ALA A 12 -37.99 27.29 -0.29
C ALA A 12 -38.02 26.17 -1.34
N ALA A 13 -37.05 26.19 -2.26
CA ALA A 13 -37.02 25.25 -3.37
C ALA A 13 -37.08 23.83 -2.79
N ALA A 14 -38.16 23.11 -3.08
CA ALA A 14 -38.37 21.78 -2.54
C ALA A 14 -37.17 20.92 -2.93
N SER A 15 -36.41 20.46 -1.92
CA SER A 15 -35.24 19.61 -2.16
C SER A 15 -35.70 18.39 -2.93
N SER A 16 -35.16 18.19 -4.13
CA SER A 16 -35.58 17.07 -4.97
C SER A 16 -35.44 15.76 -4.20
N PRO A 17 -36.46 14.88 -4.25
CA PRO A 17 -36.42 13.58 -3.59
C PRO A 17 -35.52 12.59 -4.33
N TYR A 18 -34.84 12.99 -5.41
CA TYR A 18 -34.06 12.08 -6.26
C TYR A 18 -32.56 12.20 -6.01
N ALA A 19 -31.92 11.04 -5.91
CA ALA A 19 -30.49 10.89 -5.72
C ALA A 19 -29.82 10.13 -6.87
N ALA A 20 -28.56 10.46 -7.13
CA ALA A 20 -27.62 9.65 -7.89
C ALA A 20 -26.57 9.08 -6.94
N VAL A 21 -26.28 7.79 -7.07
CA VAL A 21 -25.34 7.03 -6.23
C VAL A 21 -24.18 6.54 -7.09
N PHE A 22 -22.97 6.86 -6.69
CA PHE A 22 -21.73 6.55 -7.40
C PHE A 22 -20.84 5.73 -6.47
N ILE A 23 -20.54 4.48 -6.84
CA ILE A 23 -19.96 3.50 -5.95
C ILE A 23 -18.57 3.10 -6.44
N ASP A 24 -17.52 3.55 -5.75
CA ASP A 24 -16.16 3.06 -5.91
C ASP A 24 -16.10 1.65 -5.31
N PHE A 25 -16.55 0.67 -6.09
CA PHE A 25 -16.77 -0.71 -5.64
C PHE A 25 -15.43 -1.42 -5.44
N GLU A 26 -14.42 -1.08 -6.23
CA GLU A 26 -13.05 -1.58 -6.07
C GLU A 26 -12.47 -1.20 -4.70
N ASN A 27 -12.57 0.07 -4.30
CA ASN A 27 -12.07 0.55 -3.00
C ASN A 27 -12.87 -0.02 -1.82
N VAL A 28 -14.20 -0.12 -1.93
CA VAL A 28 -15.04 -0.82 -0.93
C VAL A 28 -14.60 -2.28 -0.77
N TYR A 29 -14.43 -3.01 -1.87
CA TYR A 29 -13.97 -4.40 -1.86
C TYR A 29 -12.58 -4.55 -1.23
N TYR A 30 -11.61 -3.72 -1.63
CA TYR A 30 -10.26 -3.80 -1.09
C TYR A 30 -10.15 -3.31 0.35
N PHE A 31 -10.98 -2.36 0.80
CA PHE A 31 -11.09 -2.03 2.22
C PHE A 31 -11.56 -3.25 3.01
N LEU A 32 -12.69 -3.86 2.62
CA LEU A 32 -13.23 -5.04 3.31
C LEU A 32 -12.20 -6.17 3.36
N LYS A 33 -11.56 -6.45 2.22
CA LYS A 33 -10.51 -7.46 2.10
C LYS A 33 -9.31 -7.20 3.02
N ASN A 34 -8.76 -5.99 3.01
CA ASN A 34 -7.54 -5.66 3.75
C ASN A 34 -7.81 -5.45 5.25
N HIS A 35 -8.88 -4.74 5.61
CA HIS A 35 -9.21 -4.39 7.00
C HIS A 35 -9.61 -5.62 7.82
N TYR A 36 -10.39 -6.53 7.23
CA TYR A 36 -10.88 -7.76 7.89
C TYR A 36 -10.05 -9.01 7.56
N LEU A 37 -8.83 -8.83 7.04
CA LEU A 37 -7.78 -9.84 6.88
C LEU A 37 -8.15 -11.03 5.97
N ASP A 38 -8.73 -10.70 4.81
CA ASP A 38 -9.20 -11.60 3.75
C ASP A 38 -10.38 -12.50 4.23
N PRO A 39 -11.56 -11.91 4.53
CA PRO A 39 -12.75 -12.67 4.89
C PRO A 39 -13.25 -13.51 3.72
N GLN A 40 -14.04 -14.55 4.01
CA GLN A 40 -14.77 -15.26 2.96
C GLN A 40 -15.72 -14.28 2.25
N ASP A 41 -15.78 -14.37 0.92
CA ASP A 41 -16.65 -13.59 0.04
C ASP A 41 -16.74 -12.07 0.37
N PRO A 42 -15.64 -11.29 0.26
CA PRO A 42 -15.67 -9.85 0.57
C PRO A 42 -16.65 -9.05 -0.30
N HIS A 43 -16.99 -9.58 -1.48
CA HIS A 43 -17.96 -8.99 -2.39
C HIS A 43 -19.40 -9.04 -1.85
N ASP A 44 -19.75 -10.06 -1.06
CA ASP A 44 -21.08 -10.21 -0.45
C ASP A 44 -21.35 -9.09 0.57
N TYR A 45 -20.34 -8.74 1.37
CA TYR A 45 -20.41 -7.62 2.29
C TYR A 45 -20.50 -6.27 1.57
N ALA A 46 -19.84 -6.12 0.41
CA ALA A 46 -20.00 -4.94 -0.44
C ALA A 46 -21.42 -4.85 -1.04
N LEU A 47 -21.99 -5.97 -1.48
CA LEU A 47 -23.37 -6.03 -1.99
C LEU A 47 -24.40 -5.69 -0.90
N ASP A 48 -24.22 -6.20 0.31
CA ASP A 48 -25.09 -5.88 1.44
C ASP A 48 -24.97 -4.41 1.88
N LEU A 49 -23.76 -3.83 1.85
CA LEU A 49 -23.55 -2.39 2.05
C LEU A 49 -24.33 -1.56 1.00
N VAL A 50 -24.26 -1.91 -0.29
CA VAL A 50 -24.99 -1.19 -1.35
C VAL A 50 -26.51 -1.34 -1.17
N ARG A 51 -26.98 -2.52 -0.75
CA ARG A 51 -28.41 -2.75 -0.46
C ARG A 51 -28.89 -1.90 0.71
N SER A 52 -28.18 -1.94 1.84
CA SER A 52 -28.48 -1.13 3.02
C SER A 52 -28.42 0.36 2.72
N LEU A 53 -27.42 0.83 1.97
CA LEU A 53 -27.30 2.24 1.58
C LEU A 53 -28.55 2.72 0.84
N ARG A 54 -28.96 2.01 -0.22
CA ARG A 54 -30.17 2.35 -1.00
C ARG A 54 -31.41 2.38 -0.12
N ASP A 55 -31.54 1.40 0.77
CA ASP A 55 -32.66 1.26 1.68
C ASP A 55 -32.70 2.38 2.76
N THR A 56 -31.56 2.77 3.33
CA THR A 56 -31.40 3.91 4.25
C THR A 56 -31.67 5.25 3.55
N LEU A 57 -31.12 5.46 2.35
CA LEU A 57 -31.42 6.64 1.53
C LEU A 57 -32.93 6.79 1.34
N LYS A 58 -33.63 5.70 1.00
CA LYS A 58 -35.07 5.73 0.75
C LYS A 58 -35.90 5.88 2.05
N ARG A 59 -35.59 5.10 3.10
CA ARG A 59 -36.43 5.02 4.31
C ARG A 59 -36.15 6.11 5.35
N GLU A 60 -34.90 6.51 5.53
CA GLU A 60 -34.50 7.47 6.56
C GLU A 60 -34.35 8.89 6.00
N LEU A 61 -33.86 9.01 4.76
CA LEU A 61 -33.57 10.31 4.13
C LEU A 61 -34.61 10.72 3.07
N GLY A 62 -35.57 9.85 2.74
CA GLY A 62 -36.61 10.13 1.73
C GLY A 62 -36.10 10.23 0.29
N LEU A 63 -34.87 9.79 0.04
CA LEU A 63 -34.17 9.90 -1.24
C LEU A 63 -34.37 8.64 -2.09
N ASP A 64 -35.04 8.79 -3.23
CA ASP A 64 -35.15 7.75 -4.24
C ASP A 64 -33.92 7.74 -5.14
N SER A 65 -33.26 6.60 -5.25
CA SER A 65 -32.03 6.46 -6.04
C SER A 65 -32.40 6.15 -7.49
N LEU A 66 -32.35 7.16 -8.38
CA LEU A 66 -32.73 7.03 -9.79
C LEU A 66 -31.56 6.70 -10.72
N VAL A 67 -30.34 6.91 -10.25
CA VAL A 67 -29.09 6.57 -10.96
C VAL A 67 -28.20 5.89 -9.93
N LEU A 68 -27.77 4.66 -10.19
CA LEU A 68 -26.82 3.94 -9.35
C LEU A 68 -25.74 3.31 -10.23
N TYR A 69 -24.51 3.78 -10.10
CA TYR A 69 -23.37 3.30 -10.88
C TYR A 69 -22.30 2.71 -9.96
N ALA A 70 -21.77 1.54 -10.31
CA ALA A 70 -20.68 0.89 -9.60
C ALA A 70 -19.45 0.73 -10.50
N TYR A 71 -18.28 1.17 -10.02
CA TYR A 71 -17.03 1.25 -10.76
C TYR A 71 -16.01 0.28 -10.18
N ALA A 72 -15.44 -0.57 -11.04
CA ALA A 72 -14.34 -1.47 -10.73
C ALA A 72 -13.75 -2.06 -12.02
N ASP A 73 -12.54 -2.63 -11.94
CA ASP A 73 -12.09 -3.67 -12.86
C ASP A 73 -12.79 -4.98 -12.45
N PHE A 74 -14.02 -5.20 -12.95
CA PHE A 74 -14.84 -6.35 -12.57
C PHE A 74 -14.25 -7.67 -13.05
N ASP A 75 -13.43 -7.66 -14.11
CA ASP A 75 -12.72 -8.84 -14.62
C ASP A 75 -11.62 -9.33 -13.64
N ARG A 76 -11.17 -8.47 -12.71
CA ARG A 76 -10.22 -8.82 -11.64
C ARG A 76 -10.87 -9.19 -10.31
N LEU A 77 -12.17 -8.93 -10.13
CA LEU A 77 -12.87 -9.25 -8.90
C LEU A 77 -13.34 -10.71 -8.90
N PRO A 78 -12.97 -11.53 -7.90
CA PRO A 78 -13.43 -12.92 -7.83
C PRO A 78 -14.95 -12.98 -7.66
N SER A 79 -15.55 -14.03 -8.25
CA SER A 79 -16.98 -14.37 -8.15
C SER A 79 -17.99 -13.41 -8.82
N GLY A 80 -17.53 -12.34 -9.50
CA GLY A 80 -18.36 -11.57 -10.45
C GLY A 80 -19.62 -10.90 -9.84
N PRO A 81 -19.48 -9.85 -9.01
CA PRO A 81 -20.60 -9.19 -8.32
C PRO A 81 -21.62 -8.49 -9.24
N GLN A 82 -21.38 -8.45 -10.56
CA GLN A 82 -22.18 -7.72 -11.53
C GLN A 82 -23.63 -8.25 -11.64
N GLY A 83 -23.85 -9.57 -11.53
CA GLY A 83 -25.18 -10.16 -11.57
C GLY A 83 -26.10 -9.66 -10.44
N PRO A 84 -25.68 -9.78 -9.17
CA PRO A 84 -26.38 -9.19 -8.03
C PRO A 84 -26.55 -7.67 -8.12
N LEU A 85 -25.54 -6.92 -8.59
CA LEU A 85 -25.63 -5.46 -8.79
C LEU A 85 -26.72 -5.09 -9.81
N TYR A 86 -26.76 -5.78 -10.96
CA TYR A 86 -27.80 -5.60 -11.97
C TYR A 86 -29.21 -5.84 -11.40
N LEU A 87 -29.40 -6.93 -10.64
CA LEU A 87 -30.69 -7.23 -9.97
C LEU A 87 -31.09 -6.18 -8.92
N MET A 88 -30.13 -5.40 -8.40
CA MET A 88 -30.37 -4.30 -7.47
C MET A 88 -30.65 -2.95 -8.16
N GLY A 89 -30.58 -2.90 -9.50
CA GLY A 89 -30.73 -1.68 -10.31
C GLY A 89 -29.46 -0.82 -10.36
N VAL A 90 -28.28 -1.44 -10.23
CA VAL A 90 -26.98 -0.77 -10.28
C VAL A 90 -26.29 -1.11 -11.60
N ASP A 91 -26.05 -0.12 -12.45
CA ASP A 91 -25.30 -0.32 -13.70
C ASP A 91 -23.81 -0.41 -13.39
N THR A 92 -23.16 -1.49 -13.84
CA THR A 92 -21.73 -1.70 -13.61
C THR A 92 -20.90 -1.06 -14.72
N ARG A 93 -20.05 -0.10 -14.36
CA ARG A 93 -19.04 0.49 -15.23
C ARG A 93 -17.74 -0.31 -15.06
N ASN A 94 -17.48 -1.25 -15.97
CA ASN A 94 -16.21 -1.98 -15.98
C ASN A 94 -15.10 -1.07 -16.51
N VAL A 95 -14.11 -0.78 -15.67
CA VAL A 95 -13.00 0.12 -15.99
C VAL A 95 -11.70 -0.65 -15.88
N LEU A 96 -11.07 -0.90 -17.03
CA LEU A 96 -9.85 -1.71 -17.11
C LEU A 96 -8.69 -1.08 -16.32
N GLY A 97 -8.23 -1.77 -15.29
CA GLY A 97 -7.11 -1.34 -14.46
C GLY A 97 -5.78 -1.51 -15.18
N THR A 98 -5.31 -0.51 -15.93
CA THR A 98 -3.90 -0.46 -16.33
C THR A 98 -2.99 -0.22 -15.10
N ASP A 99 -1.67 -0.12 -15.25
CA ASP A 99 -0.77 0.26 -14.13
C ASP A 99 -1.14 1.63 -13.47
N HIS A 100 -2.01 2.43 -14.11
CA HIS A 100 -2.56 3.67 -13.58
C HIS A 100 -3.81 3.42 -12.72
N LYS A 101 -3.65 3.54 -11.39
CA LYS A 101 -4.62 3.16 -10.35
C LYS A 101 -5.87 4.05 -10.21
N ASN A 102 -6.12 4.98 -11.14
CA ASN A 102 -7.13 6.03 -10.98
C ASN A 102 -8.19 6.05 -12.10
N ALA A 103 -8.24 5.02 -12.94
CA ALA A 103 -9.17 4.97 -14.06
C ALA A 103 -10.64 4.94 -13.58
N ALA A 104 -10.95 4.18 -12.53
CA ALA A 104 -12.28 4.11 -11.94
C ALA A 104 -12.69 5.47 -11.34
N ASP A 105 -11.82 6.12 -10.56
CA ASP A 105 -12.07 7.44 -9.96
C ASP A 105 -12.38 8.50 -11.03
N MET A 106 -11.61 8.52 -12.12
CA MET A 106 -11.80 9.45 -13.23
C MET A 106 -13.14 9.22 -13.93
N GLN A 107 -13.48 7.96 -14.24
CA GLN A 107 -14.77 7.64 -14.88
C GLN A 107 -15.94 8.02 -13.97
N LEU A 108 -15.85 7.74 -12.66
CA LEU A 108 -16.84 8.11 -11.66
C LEU A 108 -17.06 9.64 -11.64
N CYS A 109 -15.97 10.42 -11.62
CA CYS A 109 -16.06 11.88 -11.65
C CYS A 109 -16.68 12.41 -12.95
N ILE A 110 -16.37 11.80 -14.10
CA ILE A 110 -16.94 12.17 -15.40
C ILE A 110 -18.45 11.89 -15.43
N ASP A 111 -18.86 10.66 -15.09
CA ASP A 111 -20.26 10.24 -15.07
C ASP A 111 -21.08 11.07 -14.06
N ALA A 112 -20.50 11.45 -12.92
CA ALA A 112 -21.14 12.34 -11.95
C ALA A 112 -21.37 13.76 -12.49
N LEU A 113 -20.43 14.30 -13.27
CA LEU A 113 -20.61 15.60 -13.95
C LEU A 113 -21.57 15.49 -15.14
N GLU A 114 -21.59 14.39 -15.88
CA GLU A 114 -22.59 14.15 -16.92
C GLU A 114 -24.01 14.15 -16.32
N VAL A 115 -24.22 13.39 -15.24
CA VAL A 115 -25.51 13.34 -14.52
C VAL A 115 -25.89 14.72 -13.98
N LEU A 116 -24.95 15.50 -13.45
CA LEU A 116 -25.20 16.87 -12.98
C LEU A 116 -25.81 17.80 -14.04
N TYR A 117 -25.35 17.69 -15.29
CA TYR A 117 -25.80 18.54 -16.39
C TYR A 117 -26.97 17.97 -17.18
N THR A 118 -27.12 16.63 -17.24
CA THR A 118 -28.18 15.95 -18.01
C THR A 118 -29.43 15.63 -17.19
N ARG A 119 -29.32 15.51 -15.87
CA ARG A 119 -30.41 15.14 -14.94
C ARG A 119 -30.67 16.25 -13.91
N PRO A 120 -31.28 17.38 -14.34
CA PRO A 120 -31.56 18.50 -13.44
C PRO A 120 -32.50 18.13 -12.29
N ASP A 121 -33.29 17.06 -12.46
CA ASP A 121 -34.18 16.46 -11.47
C ASP A 121 -33.45 15.87 -10.27
N ILE A 122 -32.15 15.55 -10.34
CA ILE A 122 -31.41 14.91 -9.24
C ILE A 122 -30.89 15.96 -8.26
N GLY A 123 -31.43 15.97 -7.03
CA GLY A 123 -31.05 16.94 -5.99
C GLY A 123 -29.79 16.56 -5.21
N THR A 124 -29.57 15.26 -5.03
CA THR A 124 -28.56 14.72 -4.11
C THR A 124 -27.59 13.78 -4.82
N PHE A 125 -26.30 13.98 -4.59
CA PHE A 125 -25.22 13.13 -5.11
C PHE A 125 -24.59 12.38 -3.93
N VAL A 126 -24.59 11.05 -4.02
CA VAL A 126 -24.05 10.16 -2.99
C VAL A 126 -22.83 9.45 -3.58
N LEU A 127 -21.65 9.71 -3.03
CA LEU A 127 -20.41 9.04 -3.45
C LEU A 127 -20.03 8.01 -2.37
N VAL A 128 -19.95 6.73 -2.72
CA VAL A 128 -19.40 5.68 -1.86
C VAL A 128 -17.90 5.60 -2.16
N ALA A 129 -17.11 6.41 -1.47
CA ALA A 129 -15.68 6.60 -1.71
C ALA A 129 -14.99 7.21 -0.48
N GLY A 130 -13.66 7.07 -0.40
CA GLY A 130 -12.86 7.58 0.73
C GLY A 130 -11.77 8.61 0.38
N ASP A 131 -11.41 8.77 -0.89
CA ASP A 131 -10.22 9.53 -1.28
C ASP A 131 -10.43 11.06 -1.30
N ARG A 132 -9.38 11.82 -0.97
CA ARG A 132 -9.35 13.28 -1.14
C ARG A 132 -9.45 13.71 -2.59
N ASP A 133 -9.09 12.85 -3.54
CA ASP A 133 -9.10 13.17 -4.97
C ASP A 133 -10.54 13.42 -5.49
N TYR A 134 -11.58 13.03 -4.73
CA TYR A 134 -12.98 13.38 -4.98
C TYR A 134 -13.39 14.81 -4.52
N ILE A 135 -12.55 15.53 -3.76
CA ILE A 135 -12.86 16.89 -3.28
C ILE A 135 -13.24 17.88 -4.41
N PRO A 136 -12.54 17.94 -5.57
CA PRO A 136 -12.87 18.87 -6.64
C PRO A 136 -14.26 18.64 -7.26
N VAL A 137 -14.69 17.38 -7.43
CA VAL A 137 -16.02 17.07 -7.96
C VAL A 137 -17.11 17.36 -6.92
N LEU A 138 -16.89 17.04 -5.64
CA LEU A 138 -17.80 17.39 -4.54
C LEU A 138 -17.98 18.91 -4.42
N GLN A 139 -16.89 19.68 -4.52
CA GLN A 139 -16.93 21.14 -4.57
C GLN A 139 -17.66 21.68 -5.81
N HIS A 140 -17.53 21.02 -6.97
CA HIS A 140 -18.27 21.40 -8.16
C HIS A 140 -19.79 21.17 -7.96
N LEU A 141 -20.18 20.00 -7.48
CA LEU A 141 -21.58 19.65 -7.19
C LEU A 141 -22.23 20.63 -6.21
N ARG A 142 -21.54 20.98 -5.11
CA ARG A 142 -22.02 21.97 -4.13
C ARG A 142 -22.17 23.38 -4.74
N ARG A 143 -21.25 23.79 -5.63
CA ARG A 143 -21.35 25.09 -6.35
C ARG A 143 -22.55 25.15 -7.29
N GLN A 144 -23.01 24.01 -7.82
CA GLN A 144 -24.26 23.90 -8.60
C GLN A 144 -25.50 23.65 -7.71
N ALA A 145 -25.43 24.03 -6.43
CA ALA A 145 -26.50 23.91 -5.43
C ALA A 145 -27.05 22.47 -5.22
N ARG A 146 -26.26 21.43 -5.55
CA ARG A 146 -26.62 20.04 -5.22
C ARG A 146 -26.24 19.71 -3.78
N GLN A 147 -27.05 18.88 -3.14
CA GLN A 147 -26.64 18.23 -1.90
C GLN A 147 -25.60 17.15 -2.24
N VAL A 148 -24.56 17.05 -1.42
CA VAL A 148 -23.59 15.95 -1.50
C VAL A 148 -23.63 15.14 -0.22
N LYS A 149 -23.44 13.82 -0.35
CA LYS A 149 -23.18 12.91 0.77
C LYS A 149 -22.04 11.98 0.37
N VAL A 150 -21.17 11.66 1.32
CA VAL A 150 -20.12 10.65 1.12
C VAL A 150 -20.36 9.50 2.07
N VAL A 151 -20.26 8.29 1.54
CA VAL A 151 -20.38 7.03 2.26
C VAL A 151 -19.02 6.37 2.25
N GLY A 152 -18.50 5.99 3.40
CA GLY A 152 -17.20 5.32 3.48
C GLY A 152 -16.93 4.78 4.86
N PHE A 153 -15.92 3.92 4.99
CA PHE A 153 -15.49 3.44 6.29
C PHE A 153 -14.67 4.53 6.97
N ARG A 154 -15.04 4.91 8.20
CA ARG A 154 -14.40 6.01 8.93
C ARG A 154 -12.88 5.84 9.04
N GLU A 155 -12.41 4.60 9.07
CA GLU A 155 -11.00 4.22 9.18
C GLU A 155 -10.19 4.35 7.87
N SER A 156 -10.84 4.59 6.72
CA SER A 156 -10.17 4.78 5.41
C SER A 156 -10.41 6.14 4.75
N VAL A 157 -11.44 6.87 5.15
CA VAL A 157 -11.82 8.14 4.52
C VAL A 157 -10.82 9.24 4.90
N SER A 158 -10.37 10.01 3.91
CA SER A 158 -9.43 11.11 4.11
C SER A 158 -9.96 12.18 5.06
N GLY A 159 -9.10 12.62 5.99
CA GLY A 159 -9.40 13.73 6.90
C GLY A 159 -9.68 15.04 6.18
N ASP A 160 -8.99 15.31 5.06
CA ASP A 160 -9.21 16.50 4.22
C ASP A 160 -10.61 16.48 3.60
N LEU A 161 -11.07 15.31 3.16
CA LEU A 161 -12.41 15.14 2.60
C LEU A 161 -13.46 15.34 3.69
N LEU A 162 -13.30 14.75 4.87
CA LEU A 162 -14.24 14.93 5.98
C LEU A 162 -14.31 16.39 6.44
N LEU A 163 -13.18 17.09 6.49
CA LEU A 163 -13.09 18.52 6.84
C LEU A 163 -13.81 19.40 5.82
N MET A 164 -13.66 19.11 4.52
CA MET A 164 -14.33 19.84 3.44
C MET A 164 -15.84 19.53 3.37
N LEU A 165 -16.21 18.29 3.68
CA LEU A 165 -17.56 17.79 3.52
C LEU A 165 -18.50 18.26 4.64
N GLY A 166 -18.08 18.12 5.90
CA GLY A 166 -18.93 18.23 7.09
C GLY A 166 -19.42 16.85 7.58
N GLN A 167 -19.60 16.70 8.90
CA GLN A 167 -19.98 15.42 9.51
C GLN A 167 -21.42 15.02 9.16
N GLU A 168 -22.31 16.00 9.04
CA GLU A 168 -23.72 15.88 8.64
C GLU A 168 -23.93 15.39 7.19
N HIS A 169 -22.87 15.49 6.39
CA HIS A 169 -22.80 15.03 5.01
C HIS A 169 -22.08 13.68 4.85
N PHE A 170 -21.53 13.11 5.94
CA PHE A 170 -20.88 11.81 5.95
C PHE A 170 -21.81 10.71 6.49
N LEU A 171 -21.79 9.55 5.84
CA LEU A 171 -22.46 8.33 6.29
C LEU A 171 -21.40 7.24 6.49
N ASP A 172 -21.34 6.66 7.69
CA ASP A 172 -20.38 5.61 7.99
C ASP A 172 -20.83 4.27 7.36
N ALA A 173 -20.06 3.76 6.40
CA ALA A 173 -20.32 2.49 5.75
C ALA A 173 -20.39 1.32 6.74
N ARG A 174 -19.66 1.41 7.87
CA ARG A 174 -19.71 0.40 8.94
C ARG A 174 -21.09 0.33 9.60
N ALA A 175 -21.76 1.49 9.77
CA ALA A 175 -23.09 1.57 10.37
C ALA A 175 -24.22 1.13 9.42
N LEU A 176 -23.95 1.09 8.11
CA LEU A 176 -24.90 0.59 7.10
C LEU A 176 -24.86 -0.94 6.95
N LEU A 177 -23.77 -1.61 7.34
CA LEU A 177 -23.71 -3.07 7.28
C LEU A 177 -24.72 -3.71 8.26
N PRO A 178 -25.43 -4.79 7.86
CA PRO A 178 -26.27 -5.54 8.79
C PRO A 178 -25.47 -6.03 10.01
N ALA A 179 -26.04 -5.92 11.21
CA ALA A 179 -25.32 -6.19 12.46
C ALA A 179 -24.67 -7.58 12.50
N GLU A 180 -25.39 -8.61 12.04
CA GLU A 180 -24.90 -9.99 11.93
C GLU A 180 -23.70 -10.12 10.98
N ARG A 181 -23.72 -9.41 9.85
CA ARG A 181 -22.62 -9.37 8.87
C ARG A 181 -21.40 -8.64 9.44
N LEU A 182 -21.60 -7.52 10.14
CA LEU A 182 -20.51 -6.80 10.79
C LEU A 182 -19.86 -7.64 11.91
N GLN A 183 -20.67 -8.30 12.74
CA GLN A 183 -20.17 -9.21 13.77
C GLN A 183 -19.32 -10.34 13.17
N ALA A 184 -19.78 -10.98 12.08
CA ALA A 184 -19.01 -12.03 11.40
C ALA A 184 -17.65 -11.53 10.87
N LEU A 185 -17.59 -10.30 10.34
CA LEU A 185 -16.32 -9.67 9.92
C LEU A 185 -15.38 -9.40 11.10
N GLU A 186 -15.91 -8.92 12.23
CA GLU A 186 -15.14 -8.65 13.45
C GLU A 186 -14.59 -9.94 14.08
N GLU A 187 -15.42 -10.99 14.18
CA GLU A 187 -15.02 -12.32 14.66
C GLU A 187 -13.95 -12.95 13.75
N HIS A 188 -14.12 -12.89 12.43
CA HIS A 188 -13.11 -13.35 11.48
C HIS A 188 -11.77 -12.64 11.71
N ARG A 189 -11.78 -11.31 11.78
CA ARG A 189 -10.58 -10.50 12.00
C ARG A 189 -9.90 -10.83 13.33
N ALA A 190 -10.68 -10.97 14.41
CA ALA A 190 -10.17 -11.32 15.74
C ALA A 190 -9.48 -12.70 15.72
N GLY A 191 -10.13 -13.72 15.14
CA GLY A 191 -9.55 -15.07 15.02
C GLY A 191 -8.27 -15.10 14.18
N ARG A 192 -8.21 -14.30 13.10
CA ARG A 192 -7.01 -14.16 12.25
C ARG A 192 -5.84 -13.51 12.99
N LEU A 193 -6.11 -12.49 13.81
CA LEU A 193 -5.11 -11.85 14.66
C LEU A 193 -4.61 -12.80 15.77
N GLN A 194 -5.52 -13.49 16.45
CA GLN A 194 -5.16 -14.47 17.49
C GLN A 194 -4.29 -15.60 16.93
N LEU A 195 -4.65 -16.16 15.76
CA LEU A 195 -3.83 -17.17 15.08
C LEU A 195 -2.43 -16.66 14.71
N ALA A 196 -2.29 -15.37 14.36
CA ALA A 196 -1.00 -14.76 14.07
C ALA A 196 -0.16 -14.58 15.36
N GLU A 197 -0.78 -14.21 16.48
CA GLU A 197 -0.13 -14.13 17.79
C GLU A 197 0.31 -15.49 18.31
N ASP A 198 -0.53 -16.52 18.23
CA ASP A 198 -0.19 -17.87 18.68
C ASP A 198 0.94 -18.47 17.84
N LYS A 199 0.95 -18.21 16.52
CA LYS A 199 2.10 -18.55 15.65
C LYS A 199 3.37 -17.79 16.02
N ARG A 200 3.27 -16.53 16.49
CA ARG A 200 4.42 -15.75 17.00
C ARG A 200 4.96 -16.37 18.29
N ARG A 201 4.09 -16.63 19.27
CA ARG A 201 4.44 -17.27 20.56
C ARG A 201 5.08 -18.65 20.36
N LEU A 202 4.52 -19.48 19.48
CA LEU A 202 5.06 -20.81 19.18
C LEU A 202 6.46 -20.74 18.54
N ARG A 203 6.73 -19.73 17.69
CA ARG A 203 8.06 -19.48 17.14
C ARG A 203 9.05 -19.07 18.23
N GLU A 204 8.67 -18.10 19.07
CA GLU A 204 9.51 -17.61 20.18
C GLU A 204 9.88 -18.74 21.15
N GLN A 205 8.91 -19.58 21.53
CA GLN A 205 9.12 -20.77 22.37
C GLN A 205 9.95 -21.85 21.65
N GLY A 206 9.73 -22.08 20.35
CA GLY A 206 10.50 -23.03 19.54
C GLY A 206 11.97 -22.66 19.38
N THR A 207 12.30 -21.37 19.29
CA THR A 207 13.69 -20.89 19.24
C THR A 207 14.43 -20.93 20.58
N ALA A 208 13.72 -21.02 21.71
CA ALA A 208 14.33 -21.07 23.04
C ALA A 208 14.84 -22.47 23.44
N GLY A 209 14.46 -23.54 22.72
CA GLY A 209 14.57 -24.92 23.22
C GLY A 209 15.65 -25.84 22.62
N VAL A 210 16.23 -25.55 21.44
CA VAL A 210 16.91 -26.62 20.65
C VAL A 210 18.39 -26.35 20.27
N GLN A 211 18.96 -25.15 20.51
CA GLN A 211 20.34 -24.83 20.05
C GLN A 211 21.29 -24.21 21.09
N SER A 212 21.15 -24.49 22.39
CA SER A 212 22.09 -23.99 23.42
C SER A 212 22.81 -25.06 24.26
N ALA A 213 22.32 -26.30 24.32
CA ALA A 213 22.95 -27.39 25.08
C ALA A 213 23.82 -28.31 24.20
N ALA A 214 23.23 -28.96 23.19
CA ALA A 214 23.90 -29.98 22.37
C ALA A 214 25.15 -29.47 21.62
N ALA A 215 25.15 -28.20 21.19
CA ALA A 215 26.28 -27.59 20.48
C ALA A 215 27.46 -27.21 21.39
N ARG A 216 27.29 -27.19 22.72
CA ARG A 216 28.37 -26.84 23.68
C ARG A 216 29.10 -28.04 24.25
N GLN A 217 28.44 -29.21 24.36
CA GLN A 217 29.07 -30.43 24.85
C GLN A 217 29.98 -31.12 23.82
N ALA A 218 29.70 -30.99 22.51
CA ALA A 218 30.53 -31.59 21.46
C ALA A 218 31.94 -30.98 21.33
N THR A 219 32.19 -29.80 21.91
CA THR A 219 33.48 -29.09 21.81
C THR A 219 34.39 -29.20 23.04
N GLN A 220 33.96 -29.88 24.12
CA GLN A 220 34.75 -29.97 25.37
C GLN A 220 35.52 -31.28 25.55
N ASP A 221 35.15 -32.37 24.88
CA ASP A 221 35.75 -33.71 25.09
C ASP A 221 36.98 -34.02 24.20
N MET A 222 37.56 -33.04 23.48
CA MET A 222 38.68 -33.27 22.53
C MET A 222 39.98 -32.50 22.85
N ALA A 223 40.11 -31.91 24.04
CA ALA A 223 41.29 -31.09 24.40
C ALA A 223 41.96 -31.52 25.71
N SER A 224 42.70 -32.64 25.69
CA SER A 224 43.49 -33.11 26.85
C SER A 224 44.83 -33.79 26.51
N SER A 225 45.79 -32.98 25.98
CA SER A 225 47.26 -33.09 26.19
C SER A 225 48.05 -34.29 25.57
N PRO A 226 49.41 -34.26 25.48
CA PRO A 226 50.40 -33.18 25.75
C PRO A 226 51.44 -32.87 24.62
N THR A 227 52.29 -31.87 24.89
CA THR A 227 53.42 -31.26 24.13
C THR A 227 54.70 -32.15 24.02
N PRO A 228 55.81 -31.82 23.27
CA PRO A 228 56.66 -30.60 23.45
C PRO A 228 57.43 -29.95 22.25
N LEU A 229 57.79 -28.67 22.45
CA LEU A 229 58.92 -27.83 21.96
C LEU A 229 59.48 -27.89 20.51
N ALA A 230 59.67 -26.70 19.88
CA ALA A 230 60.99 -26.10 19.59
C ALA A 230 60.98 -24.70 18.86
N THR A 231 61.30 -23.62 19.62
CA THR A 231 62.18 -22.44 19.29
C THR A 231 62.02 -21.48 18.08
N PHE A 232 62.04 -20.16 18.43
CA PHE A 232 62.78 -19.00 17.82
C PHE A 232 62.30 -18.37 16.47
N GLU A 233 62.47 -17.07 16.14
CA GLU A 233 62.83 -15.78 16.84
C GLU A 233 62.35 -14.59 15.95
N ALA A 234 61.56 -13.58 16.38
CA ALA A 234 61.85 -12.30 17.09
C ALA A 234 61.85 -10.99 16.24
N ALA A 235 61.69 -9.86 16.94
CA ALA A 235 61.98 -8.45 16.59
C ALA A 235 61.04 -7.61 15.67
N ALA A 236 60.40 -6.60 16.28
CA ALA A 236 60.10 -5.29 15.68
C ALA A 236 61.29 -4.32 15.92
N PRO A 237 61.30 -3.06 15.41
CA PRO A 237 60.74 -1.97 16.24
C PRO A 237 60.17 -0.71 15.52
N ASP A 238 59.19 -0.09 16.18
CA ASP A 238 59.03 1.34 16.54
C ASP A 238 59.66 2.52 15.75
N LYS A 239 58.81 3.56 15.54
CA LYS A 239 58.93 4.99 15.97
C LYS A 239 59.10 6.18 14.99
N GLU A 240 58.42 7.25 15.44
CA GLU A 240 58.72 8.69 15.39
C GLU A 240 58.23 9.63 14.25
N ALA A 241 57.68 10.76 14.71
CA ALA A 241 57.38 12.03 14.02
C ALA A 241 58.47 13.08 14.46
N PRO A 242 58.40 14.44 14.33
CA PRO A 242 57.29 15.33 13.92
C PRO A 242 57.70 16.62 13.13
N THR A 243 56.82 17.66 13.15
CA THR A 243 57.07 19.13 12.95
C THR A 243 57.41 19.69 11.55
N ALA A 244 57.11 20.96 11.20
CA ALA A 244 56.10 21.95 11.65
C ALA A 244 56.10 23.25 10.78
N ALA A 245 55.12 24.13 11.03
CA ALA A 245 55.13 25.61 10.86
C ALA A 245 54.61 26.25 9.56
N GLY A 246 53.79 27.31 9.74
CA GLY A 246 53.22 28.16 8.68
C GLY A 246 51.82 28.69 9.07
N ALA A 247 51.75 29.68 9.97
CA ALA A 247 50.49 30.16 10.57
C ALA A 247 50.08 31.59 10.14
N SER A 248 48.84 31.96 10.50
CA SER A 248 48.18 33.29 10.45
C SER A 248 47.37 33.65 9.19
N PHE A 249 46.21 34.31 9.29
CA PHE A 249 45.22 34.48 10.39
C PHE A 249 43.98 35.16 9.77
N LEU A 250 42.75 34.85 10.21
CA LEU A 250 41.60 35.77 10.38
C LEU A 250 40.34 34.98 10.79
N LEU A 251 39.57 35.53 11.71
CA LEU A 251 38.54 34.80 12.48
C LEU A 251 37.12 34.94 11.89
N ALA A 252 36.40 33.83 11.79
CA ALA A 252 34.94 33.78 11.77
C ALA A 252 34.43 32.48 12.46
N ARG A 253 33.17 32.49 12.89
CA ARG A 253 32.55 31.57 13.89
C ARG A 253 32.36 30.12 13.41
N PRO A 254 32.20 29.15 14.34
CA PRO A 254 32.21 27.72 14.02
C PRO A 254 30.92 27.24 13.33
N ALA A 255 31.09 26.33 12.39
CA ALA A 255 30.05 25.41 11.92
C ALA A 255 30.45 24.00 12.40
N ASP A 256 29.55 23.30 13.08
CA ASP A 256 29.80 21.94 13.54
C ASP A 256 29.76 20.94 12.37
N GLN A 257 30.89 20.26 12.20
CA GLN A 257 31.09 18.85 11.80
C GLN A 257 30.19 18.24 10.70
N LEU A 258 30.80 17.92 9.55
CA LEU A 258 30.22 17.02 8.53
C LEU A 258 30.17 15.56 9.02
N PRO A 259 29.17 14.78 8.59
CA PRO A 259 29.21 13.31 8.60
C PRO A 259 29.82 12.77 7.30
N ASP A 260 30.63 11.71 7.37
CA ASP A 260 30.95 10.92 6.16
C ASP A 260 31.22 9.44 6.49
N ALA A 261 30.42 8.55 5.89
CA ALA A 261 30.59 7.11 5.88
C ALA A 261 29.72 6.53 4.73
N THR A 262 30.33 6.34 3.56
CA THR A 262 29.62 5.90 2.34
C THR A 262 29.10 4.46 2.47
N PRO A 263 27.83 4.15 2.13
CA PRO A 263 27.27 2.81 2.28
C PRO A 263 27.74 1.83 1.19
N THR A 264 28.62 0.90 1.57
CA THR A 264 29.27 -0.09 0.68
C THR A 264 28.47 -1.40 0.52
N PHE A 265 28.63 -2.10 -0.60
CA PHE A 265 28.07 -3.45 -0.83
C PHE A 265 28.82 -4.53 -0.02
N ALA A 266 28.18 -5.69 0.16
CA ALA A 266 28.83 -6.88 0.73
C ALA A 266 29.87 -7.47 -0.25
N PRO A 267 30.84 -8.28 0.23
CA PRO A 267 31.83 -8.94 -0.62
C PRO A 267 31.18 -9.82 -1.69
N THR A 268 31.65 -9.69 -2.94
CA THR A 268 31.11 -10.39 -4.10
C THR A 268 31.30 -11.91 -4.01
N ARG A 269 30.21 -12.67 -4.18
CA ARG A 269 30.20 -14.15 -4.20
C ARG A 269 29.32 -14.65 -5.35
N ARG A 270 29.72 -15.74 -6.01
CA ARG A 270 28.94 -16.27 -7.14
C ARG A 270 27.55 -16.76 -6.71
N VAL A 271 26.52 -16.37 -7.45
CA VAL A 271 25.13 -16.81 -7.25
C VAL A 271 24.95 -18.17 -7.95
N THR A 272 24.95 -19.25 -7.16
CA THR A 272 24.96 -20.63 -7.69
C THR A 272 23.60 -21.33 -7.66
N ARG A 273 22.62 -20.87 -6.86
CA ARG A 273 21.28 -21.48 -6.82
C ARG A 273 20.42 -21.00 -8.00
N PRO A 274 19.68 -21.88 -8.69
CA PRO A 274 18.81 -21.50 -9.80
C PRO A 274 17.78 -20.41 -9.43
N ASP A 275 17.19 -20.54 -8.24
CA ASP A 275 16.15 -19.62 -7.73
C ASP A 275 16.69 -18.20 -7.51
N GLU A 276 17.91 -18.09 -6.98
CA GLU A 276 18.60 -16.83 -6.74
C GLU A 276 19.02 -16.19 -8.07
N ARG A 277 19.50 -16.99 -9.02
CA ARG A 277 19.85 -16.53 -10.36
C ARG A 277 18.61 -16.06 -11.14
N ARG A 278 17.47 -16.76 -11.05
CA ARG A 278 16.20 -16.35 -11.68
C ARG A 278 15.60 -15.11 -11.01
N CYS A 279 15.75 -14.96 -9.69
CA CYS A 279 15.40 -13.74 -8.97
C CYS A 279 16.25 -12.53 -9.42
N LEU A 280 17.56 -12.74 -9.61
CA LEU A 280 18.48 -11.71 -10.10
C LEU A 280 18.21 -11.31 -11.56
N GLU A 281 17.93 -12.28 -12.43
CA GLU A 281 17.49 -12.06 -13.81
C GLU A 281 16.19 -11.25 -13.84
N PHE A 282 15.19 -11.62 -13.04
CA PHE A 282 13.93 -10.88 -12.95
C PHE A 282 14.11 -9.45 -12.42
N LEU A 283 15.03 -9.21 -11.47
CA LEU A 283 15.40 -7.85 -11.06
C LEU A 283 15.90 -7.00 -12.23
N LEU A 284 16.77 -7.56 -13.07
CA LEU A 284 17.33 -6.89 -14.25
C LEU A 284 16.27 -6.67 -15.34
N GLU A 285 15.35 -7.63 -15.55
CA GLU A 285 14.17 -7.42 -16.40
C GLU A 285 13.32 -6.22 -15.92
N GLN A 286 13.14 -6.05 -14.59
CA GLN A 286 12.39 -4.90 -14.06
C GLN A 286 13.15 -3.58 -14.33
N VAL A 287 14.47 -3.52 -14.13
CA VAL A 287 15.30 -2.34 -14.49
C VAL A 287 15.05 -1.94 -15.94
N GLN A 288 15.25 -2.86 -16.87
CA GLN A 288 15.16 -2.56 -18.31
C GLN A 288 13.76 -2.09 -18.72
N ARG A 289 12.69 -2.64 -18.12
CA ARG A 289 11.31 -2.20 -18.38
C ARG A 289 11.01 -0.78 -17.89
N TYR A 290 11.70 -0.29 -16.86
CA TYR A 290 11.50 1.06 -16.28
C TYR A 290 12.55 2.11 -16.69
N SER A 291 13.70 1.69 -17.24
CA SER A 291 14.76 2.59 -17.73
C SER A 291 14.37 3.50 -18.89
N SER A 292 13.22 3.28 -19.53
CA SER A 292 12.75 4.07 -20.68
C SER A 292 12.27 5.48 -20.32
N ASN A 293 11.96 5.77 -19.05
CA ASN A 293 11.38 7.06 -18.63
C ASN A 293 12.08 7.75 -17.43
N ILE A 294 13.01 7.10 -16.72
CA ILE A 294 13.64 7.67 -15.50
C ILE A 294 15.16 7.38 -15.50
N ALA A 295 15.97 8.40 -15.16
CA ALA A 295 17.44 8.34 -15.20
C ALA A 295 18.07 7.31 -14.23
N VAL A 296 17.36 6.93 -13.17
CA VAL A 296 17.72 5.83 -12.26
C VAL A 296 16.45 5.06 -11.89
N PRO A 297 16.24 3.81 -12.37
CA PRO A 297 15.06 3.02 -12.02
C PRO A 297 15.18 2.46 -10.59
N GLU A 298 14.38 2.97 -9.67
CA GLU A 298 14.33 2.49 -8.29
C GLU A 298 13.38 1.29 -8.15
N ILE A 299 13.92 0.10 -7.83
CA ILE A 299 13.10 -1.09 -7.58
C ILE A 299 12.66 -1.09 -6.12
N TRP A 300 11.36 -0.96 -5.86
CA TRP A 300 10.81 -1.05 -4.50
C TRP A 300 10.62 -2.52 -4.07
N VAL A 301 11.04 -2.86 -2.85
CA VAL A 301 11.01 -4.24 -2.32
C VAL A 301 9.59 -4.83 -2.29
N SER A 302 8.60 -4.09 -1.79
CA SER A 302 7.24 -4.63 -1.59
C SER A 302 6.50 -4.91 -2.92
N PRO A 303 6.51 -4.01 -3.93
CA PRO A 303 6.00 -4.33 -5.27
C PRO A 303 6.78 -5.44 -5.96
N PHE A 304 8.12 -5.47 -5.82
CA PHE A 304 8.96 -6.51 -6.40
C PHE A 304 8.62 -7.90 -5.86
N LEU A 305 8.54 -8.05 -4.52
CA LEU A 305 8.19 -9.32 -3.88
C LEU A 305 6.79 -9.81 -4.27
N ARG A 306 5.84 -8.90 -4.53
CA ARG A 306 4.52 -9.25 -5.04
C ARG A 306 4.65 -9.91 -6.42
N ARG A 307 5.28 -9.25 -7.39
CA ARG A 307 5.50 -9.78 -8.75
C ARG A 307 6.39 -11.04 -8.79
N LEU A 308 7.32 -11.17 -7.85
CA LEU A 308 8.16 -12.38 -7.72
C LEU A 308 7.34 -13.64 -7.41
N THR A 309 6.13 -13.48 -6.85
CA THR A 309 5.17 -14.58 -6.63
C THR A 309 4.71 -15.21 -7.93
N ASP A 310 4.52 -14.41 -8.98
CA ASP A 310 4.09 -14.88 -10.30
C ASP A 310 5.24 -15.54 -11.09
N VAL A 311 6.49 -15.18 -10.76
CA VAL A 311 7.71 -15.68 -11.43
C VAL A 311 8.25 -16.95 -10.77
N LEU A 312 8.10 -17.08 -9.44
CA LEU A 312 8.52 -18.24 -8.65
C LEU A 312 7.34 -18.74 -7.77
N PRO A 313 6.25 -19.24 -8.37
CA PRO A 313 5.04 -19.67 -7.65
C PRO A 313 5.28 -20.90 -6.77
N GLU A 314 6.20 -21.78 -7.18
CA GLU A 314 6.60 -22.99 -6.44
C GLU A 314 7.26 -22.68 -5.09
N LEU A 315 7.82 -21.48 -4.93
CA LEU A 315 8.49 -21.08 -3.69
C LEU A 315 7.49 -20.41 -2.73
N PRO A 316 7.50 -20.78 -1.44
CA PRO A 316 6.68 -20.11 -0.44
C PRO A 316 7.17 -18.68 -0.15
N ASP A 317 6.26 -17.84 0.33
CA ASP A 317 6.48 -16.41 0.63
C ASP A 317 7.73 -16.08 1.46
N TRP A 318 8.10 -16.96 2.39
CA TRP A 318 9.26 -16.76 3.26
C TRP A 318 10.56 -17.04 2.51
N GLU A 319 10.57 -17.98 1.58
CA GLU A 319 11.74 -18.34 0.78
C GLU A 319 11.97 -17.30 -0.33
N ARG A 320 10.92 -16.81 -0.99
CA ARG A 320 10.99 -15.65 -1.89
C ARG A 320 11.60 -14.40 -1.23
N ARG A 321 11.37 -14.20 0.08
CA ARG A 321 12.02 -13.12 0.88
C ARG A 321 13.48 -13.44 1.25
N GLN A 322 13.83 -14.71 1.41
CA GLN A 322 15.22 -15.13 1.64
C GLN A 322 16.09 -14.91 0.40
N LEU A 323 15.58 -15.10 -0.82
CA LEU A 323 16.34 -14.84 -2.06
C LEU A 323 16.93 -13.42 -2.09
N LEU A 324 16.17 -12.39 -1.69
CA LEU A 324 16.69 -11.02 -1.58
C LEU A 324 17.78 -10.86 -0.50
N SER A 325 17.70 -11.64 0.59
CA SER A 325 18.74 -11.65 1.62
C SER A 325 20.01 -12.35 1.11
N HIS A 326 19.89 -13.46 0.39
CA HIS A 326 21.02 -14.18 -0.18
C HIS A 326 21.72 -13.36 -1.27
N LEU A 327 20.96 -12.70 -2.16
CA LEU A 327 21.53 -11.79 -3.16
C LEU A 327 22.23 -10.57 -2.52
N ARG A 328 21.75 -10.09 -1.37
CA ARG A 328 22.43 -9.07 -0.56
C ARG A 328 23.74 -9.61 0.02
N ASP A 329 23.70 -10.80 0.60
CA ASP A 329 24.85 -11.41 1.28
C ASP A 329 25.92 -11.92 0.27
N ALA A 330 25.54 -12.11 -0.99
CA ALA A 330 26.43 -12.32 -2.13
C ALA A 330 27.01 -11.00 -2.71
N GLY A 331 26.55 -9.84 -2.26
CA GLY A 331 26.99 -8.53 -2.78
C GLY A 331 26.39 -8.14 -4.13
N ALA A 332 25.40 -8.88 -4.65
CA ALA A 332 24.73 -8.57 -5.91
C ALA A 332 23.72 -7.42 -5.79
N VAL A 333 23.13 -7.22 -4.62
CA VAL A 333 22.22 -6.10 -4.31
C VAL A 333 22.47 -5.48 -2.94
N ARG A 334 22.01 -4.26 -2.72
CA ARG A 334 21.89 -3.61 -1.41
C ARG A 334 20.45 -3.18 -1.20
N ILE A 335 19.91 -3.39 -0.01
CA ILE A 335 18.58 -2.91 0.37
C ILE A 335 18.75 -1.64 1.21
N GLU A 336 18.21 -0.53 0.73
CA GLU A 336 18.26 0.76 1.41
C GLU A 336 16.86 1.09 1.96
N LYS A 337 16.78 1.35 3.26
CA LYS A 337 15.56 1.86 3.90
C LYS A 337 15.54 3.37 3.79
N ARG A 338 14.42 3.92 3.32
CA ARG A 338 14.20 5.36 3.19
C ARG A 338 12.97 5.76 3.96
N GLU A 339 13.03 6.94 4.58
CA GLU A 339 11.82 7.58 5.11
C GLU A 339 10.98 8.09 3.93
N GLY A 340 9.66 7.98 4.09
CA GLY A 340 8.70 8.38 3.08
C GLY A 340 7.33 8.53 3.73
N GLU A 341 6.49 9.37 3.14
CA GLU A 341 5.11 9.54 3.57
C GLU A 341 4.19 8.61 2.74
N PRO A 342 3.26 7.86 3.36
CA PRO A 342 2.93 7.85 4.78
C PRO A 342 3.81 6.91 5.65
N HIS A 343 4.63 6.04 5.04
CA HIS A 343 5.43 5.03 5.75
C HIS A 343 6.82 4.84 5.12
N PRO A 344 7.85 4.47 5.92
CA PRO A 344 9.17 4.17 5.39
C PRO A 344 9.14 2.97 4.43
N PHE A 345 9.86 3.09 3.33
CA PHE A 345 9.93 2.10 2.26
C PHE A 345 11.34 1.53 2.12
N SER A 346 11.49 0.49 1.30
CA SER A 346 12.78 -0.15 1.04
C SER A 346 12.99 -0.29 -0.46
N VAL A 347 14.15 0.16 -0.94
CA VAL A 347 14.56 0.08 -2.34
C VAL A 347 15.72 -0.90 -2.51
N ILE A 348 15.75 -1.58 -3.66
CA ILE A 348 16.79 -2.51 -4.07
C ILE A 348 17.73 -1.77 -5.03
N ILE A 349 19.00 -1.71 -4.65
CA ILE A 349 20.08 -1.11 -5.44
C ILE A 349 20.93 -2.26 -5.97
N ILE A 350 21.07 -2.37 -7.30
CA ILE A 350 21.83 -3.45 -7.94
C ILE A 350 23.32 -3.08 -8.02
N ASN A 351 24.19 -4.04 -7.74
CA ASN A 351 25.62 -3.91 -7.94
C ASN A 351 26.01 -4.34 -9.36
N TYR A 352 26.09 -3.39 -10.29
CA TYR A 352 26.49 -3.65 -11.68
C TYR A 352 27.94 -4.14 -11.84
N GLN A 353 28.77 -4.03 -10.80
CA GLN A 353 30.13 -4.59 -10.80
C GLN A 353 30.15 -6.08 -10.40
N HIS A 354 29.03 -6.65 -9.95
CA HIS A 354 28.93 -8.06 -9.57
C HIS A 354 29.04 -8.99 -10.79
N PRO A 355 29.84 -10.07 -10.74
CA PRO A 355 30.12 -10.93 -11.90
C PRO A 355 28.85 -11.53 -12.52
N ASP A 356 27.95 -12.10 -11.71
CA ASP A 356 26.70 -12.67 -12.23
C ASP A 356 25.69 -11.61 -12.71
N VAL A 357 25.82 -10.35 -12.27
CA VAL A 357 24.99 -9.24 -12.80
C VAL A 357 25.47 -8.87 -14.21
N ARG A 358 26.78 -8.79 -14.42
CA ARG A 358 27.38 -8.53 -15.74
C ARG A 358 27.13 -9.68 -16.73
N GLU A 359 27.12 -10.93 -16.24
CA GLU A 359 26.80 -12.11 -17.03
C GLU A 359 25.34 -12.11 -17.54
N LEU A 360 24.41 -11.60 -16.72
CA LEU A 360 22.98 -11.51 -17.04
C LEU A 360 22.57 -10.20 -17.74
N ASN A 361 23.37 -9.12 -17.62
CA ASN A 361 23.14 -7.84 -18.29
C ASN A 361 24.37 -7.38 -19.10
N PRO A 362 24.70 -8.04 -20.24
CA PRO A 362 25.90 -7.74 -21.03
C PRO A 362 25.81 -6.43 -21.84
N GLY A 363 24.74 -5.64 -21.70
CA GLY A 363 24.41 -4.50 -22.58
C GLY A 363 24.55 -3.09 -21.99
N GLU A 364 24.85 -2.95 -20.69
CA GLU A 364 25.03 -1.63 -20.06
C GLU A 364 26.38 -1.55 -19.32
N GLU A 365 27.39 -1.00 -19.99
CA GLU A 365 28.48 -0.31 -19.29
C GLU A 365 27.99 1.10 -18.90
N LYS A 366 27.96 1.39 -17.61
CA LYS A 366 27.69 2.71 -17.00
C LYS A 366 28.77 3.00 -15.95
#